data_AF-A0A2K1P495-F1
#
_entry.id   AF-A0A2K1P495-F1
#
_cell.length_a   1.000
_cell.length_b   1.000
_cell.length_c   1.000
_cell.angle_alpha   90.00
_cell.angle_beta   90.00
_cell.angle_gamma   90.00
#
_symmetry.space_group_name_H-M   'P 1'
#
loop_
_entity.id
_entity.type
_entity.pdbx_description
1 polymer ?
#
loop_
_entity_poly.entity_id
_entity_poly.type
_entity_poly.pdbx_seq_one_letter_code
_entity_poly.pdbx_strand_id
1 'polypeptide(L)'
;MNIKLLDKIVSKGQFIRPILNYVVHYLESDRSDKNKNIINYINVLKLKWDVKYDEALEIIDEELQKLKKGGLYCLILIEKIDILVKLSRNEEIKEVFNQLKEEFEKLPKYLRGIVVENLKNVRELNFDEKDLQTIRIWSESYENAPITKGFILLSRARGKKNEERYEEAVCLNIEAFKILKTIPHPSGMVQALNNSSWWLKDANKEKALAFIFPLGFYLGYYFHDDNLKVFNSLDTIFQVQKNNNDPLVYESAFIFSKCLSQLNKAEGESIKNTFKDIINQLKYYVFNLDNNQHRSTPKLRDFIRKEIGKEKIPIDSMNVSERTLKEFLSAKTKYIQPSTLRNILDALEFEITTSTPICIIKELKKKDIDKKFEINLEKFKNLSKERQISEFFTSYLVHYYKEEIDLKKIFKEIEDDSLIEERCDYYTKELINSIFERNQKIDFNSLLTNVQEPKIHTNKNITFTDHPFYLGRKDVVKKFMKDLNKKNLKEFIENYISLDASQKKIIERFIMNYGRYYDLKDIPKEFTPKVPKEIDPFVKKYTLKRKPSAVSFYVFEGEERGEFVEIIGNF
;
A
#
# COMPACT_ATOMS: atom_id res chain seq x y z
N MET A 1 -28.05 0.15 -20.15
CA MET A 1 -26.92 -0.83 -20.04
C MET A 1 -27.39 -2.14 -19.40
N ASN A 2 -26.78 -3.30 -19.72
CA ASN A 2 -27.18 -4.61 -19.19
C ASN A 2 -26.60 -4.85 -17.76
N ILE A 3 -27.47 -5.05 -16.77
CA ILE A 3 -27.09 -5.26 -15.35
C ILE A 3 -26.17 -6.47 -15.16
N LYS A 4 -26.40 -7.56 -15.91
CA LYS A 4 -25.53 -8.76 -15.86
C LYS A 4 -24.10 -8.47 -16.30
N LEU A 5 -23.92 -7.52 -17.23
CA LEU A 5 -22.59 -7.12 -17.70
C LEU A 5 -21.93 -6.17 -16.69
N LEU A 6 -22.71 -5.28 -16.06
CA LEU A 6 -22.25 -4.40 -14.98
C LEU A 6 -21.73 -5.21 -13.78
N ASP A 7 -22.52 -6.19 -13.32
CA ASP A 7 -22.20 -7.09 -12.20
C ASP A 7 -20.83 -7.78 -12.37
N LYS A 8 -20.53 -8.28 -13.59
CA LYS A 8 -19.23 -8.88 -13.94
C LYS A 8 -18.03 -7.94 -13.79
N ILE A 9 -18.25 -6.63 -13.85
CA ILE A 9 -17.22 -5.62 -13.71
C ILE A 9 -17.11 -5.17 -12.26
N VAL A 10 -18.22 -4.76 -11.64
CA VAL A 10 -18.23 -4.23 -10.28
C VAL A 10 -17.81 -5.26 -9.24
N SER A 11 -18.00 -6.55 -9.53
CA SER A 11 -17.49 -7.66 -8.71
C SER A 11 -15.96 -7.69 -8.54
N LYS A 12 -15.19 -6.92 -9.32
CA LYS A 12 -13.74 -6.72 -9.11
C LYS A 12 -13.42 -5.62 -8.07
N GLY A 13 -14.45 -5.01 -7.49
CA GLY A 13 -14.35 -3.98 -6.47
C GLY A 13 -13.67 -2.70 -6.96
N GLN A 14 -13.06 -1.97 -6.03
CA GLN A 14 -12.43 -0.65 -6.28
C GLN A 14 -11.36 -0.65 -7.38
N PHE A 15 -10.73 -1.80 -7.67
CA PHE A 15 -9.73 -1.90 -8.73
C PHE A 15 -10.30 -1.53 -10.10
N ILE A 16 -11.61 -1.65 -10.29
CA ILE A 16 -12.29 -1.38 -11.55
C ILE A 16 -12.77 0.08 -11.69
N ARG A 17 -12.50 0.95 -10.70
CA ARG A 17 -12.93 2.36 -10.70
C ARG A 17 -12.62 3.09 -12.02
N PRO A 18 -11.41 2.99 -12.62
CA PRO A 18 -11.14 3.71 -13.87
C PRO A 18 -12.01 3.23 -15.04
N ILE A 19 -12.38 1.95 -15.06
CA ILE A 19 -13.32 1.43 -16.04
C ILE A 19 -14.69 2.04 -15.81
N LEU A 20 -15.16 2.11 -14.56
CA LEU A 20 -16.45 2.74 -14.25
C LEU A 20 -16.46 4.24 -14.59
N ASN A 21 -15.35 4.93 -14.39
CA ASN A 21 -15.20 6.34 -14.78
C ASN A 21 -15.35 6.52 -16.30
N TYR A 22 -14.76 5.61 -17.08
CA TYR A 22 -14.98 5.54 -18.53
C TYR A 22 -16.45 5.27 -18.87
N VAL A 23 -17.10 4.33 -18.17
CA VAL A 23 -18.52 4.00 -18.39
C VAL A 23 -19.41 5.20 -18.11
N VAL A 24 -19.24 5.87 -16.96
CA VAL A 24 -20.03 7.05 -16.60
C VAL A 24 -19.87 8.14 -17.66
N HIS A 25 -18.63 8.46 -18.03
CA HIS A 25 -18.34 9.44 -19.06
C HIS A 25 -19.04 9.14 -20.40
N TYR A 26 -19.07 7.86 -20.80
CA TYR A 26 -19.79 7.42 -21.99
C TYR A 26 -21.32 7.51 -21.83
N LEU A 27 -21.88 7.05 -20.71
CA LEU A 27 -23.33 7.03 -20.45
C LEU A 27 -23.92 8.44 -20.27
N GLU A 28 -23.15 9.38 -19.73
CA GLU A 28 -23.54 10.79 -19.65
C GLU A 28 -23.62 11.43 -21.04
N SER A 29 -22.72 11.03 -21.94
CA SER A 29 -22.71 11.49 -23.33
C SER A 29 -23.82 10.83 -24.17
N ASP A 30 -24.28 9.62 -23.81
CA ASP A 30 -25.28 8.82 -24.53
C ASP A 30 -26.61 8.73 -23.75
N ARG A 31 -27.47 9.73 -23.94
CA ARG A 31 -28.84 9.82 -23.37
C ARG A 31 -28.88 9.69 -21.84
N SER A 32 -28.35 10.70 -21.15
CA SER A 32 -28.27 10.83 -19.68
C SER A 32 -29.49 10.31 -18.93
N ASP A 33 -30.70 10.68 -19.35
CA ASP A 33 -31.94 10.37 -18.62
C ASP A 33 -32.26 8.87 -18.54
N LYS A 34 -31.87 8.09 -19.56
CA LYS A 34 -32.16 6.64 -19.59
C LYS A 34 -31.20 5.80 -18.75
N ASN A 35 -30.04 6.35 -18.41
CA ASN A 35 -28.98 5.64 -17.68
C ASN A 35 -28.79 6.17 -16.25
N LYS A 36 -29.60 7.14 -15.82
CA LYS A 36 -29.48 7.84 -14.54
C LYS A 36 -29.32 6.88 -13.34
N ASN A 37 -30.18 5.88 -13.20
CA ASN A 37 -30.14 4.95 -12.06
C ASN A 37 -28.84 4.11 -12.02
N ILE A 38 -28.27 3.81 -13.19
CA ILE A 38 -27.00 3.08 -13.30
C ILE A 38 -25.83 4.00 -12.94
N ILE A 39 -25.85 5.26 -13.40
CA ILE A 39 -24.86 6.27 -13.05
C ILE A 39 -24.90 6.51 -11.53
N ASN A 40 -26.09 6.63 -10.94
CA ASN A 40 -26.27 6.79 -9.50
C ASN A 40 -25.72 5.59 -8.72
N TYR A 41 -25.98 4.36 -9.17
CA TYR A 41 -25.36 3.17 -8.56
C TYR A 41 -23.82 3.21 -8.62
N ILE A 42 -23.23 3.62 -9.76
CA ILE A 42 -21.77 3.77 -9.88
C ILE A 42 -21.26 4.88 -8.93
N ASN A 43 -21.98 5.98 -8.81
CA ASN A 43 -21.63 7.08 -7.90
C ASN A 43 -21.69 6.63 -6.44
N VAL A 44 -22.69 5.82 -6.05
CA VAL A 44 -22.74 5.17 -4.73
C VAL A 44 -21.50 4.32 -4.47
N LEU A 45 -21.06 3.50 -5.44
CA LEU A 45 -19.84 2.71 -5.31
C LEU A 45 -18.60 3.60 -5.08
N LYS A 46 -18.48 4.70 -5.83
CA LYS A 46 -17.37 5.65 -5.72
C LYS A 46 -17.36 6.33 -4.35
N LEU A 47 -18.50 6.87 -3.91
CA LEU A 47 -18.65 7.48 -2.59
C LEU A 47 -18.32 6.49 -1.47
N LYS A 48 -18.77 5.22 -1.59
CA LYS A 48 -18.40 4.16 -0.65
C LYS A 48 -16.89 3.94 -0.59
N TRP A 49 -16.21 3.93 -1.74
CA TRP A 49 -14.75 3.78 -1.79
C TRP A 49 -13.99 4.99 -1.26
N ASP A 50 -14.59 6.18 -1.35
CA ASP A 50 -14.07 7.43 -0.82
C ASP A 50 -14.50 7.66 0.65
N VAL A 51 -15.13 6.66 1.28
CA VAL A 51 -15.55 6.70 2.70
C VAL A 51 -16.61 7.80 2.98
N LYS A 52 -17.32 8.24 1.93
CA LYS A 52 -18.41 9.21 2.00
C LYS A 52 -19.75 8.49 2.19
N TYR A 53 -19.87 7.82 3.32
CA TYR A 53 -20.95 6.89 3.60
C TYR A 53 -22.33 7.56 3.70
N ASP A 54 -22.43 8.71 4.37
CA ASP A 54 -23.71 9.41 4.52
C ASP A 54 -24.21 9.96 3.17
N GLU A 55 -23.33 10.60 2.37
CA GLU A 55 -23.65 11.04 1.00
C GLU A 55 -24.12 9.85 0.12
N ALA A 56 -23.49 8.68 0.28
CA ALA A 56 -23.89 7.48 -0.44
C ALA A 56 -25.27 6.97 -0.01
N LEU A 57 -25.60 7.01 1.29
CA LEU A 57 -26.91 6.61 1.81
C LEU A 57 -28.03 7.51 1.31
N GLU A 58 -27.81 8.83 1.22
CA GLU A 58 -28.81 9.76 0.68
C GLU A 58 -29.21 9.37 -0.75
N ILE A 59 -28.23 9.11 -1.63
CA ILE A 59 -28.49 8.66 -3.00
C ILE A 59 -29.20 7.31 -3.02
N ILE A 60 -28.78 6.37 -2.18
CA ILE A 60 -29.38 5.04 -2.07
C ILE A 60 -30.87 5.15 -1.71
N ASP A 61 -31.21 5.94 -0.69
CA ASP A 61 -32.57 6.04 -0.19
C ASP A 61 -33.50 6.70 -1.21
N GLU A 62 -33.03 7.72 -1.93
CA GLU A 62 -33.77 8.31 -3.04
C GLU A 62 -33.99 7.34 -4.20
N GLU A 63 -32.98 6.54 -4.56
CA GLU A 63 -33.08 5.57 -5.65
C GLU A 63 -34.04 4.43 -5.29
N LEU A 64 -33.98 3.91 -4.06
CA LEU A 64 -34.84 2.82 -3.60
C LEU A 64 -36.32 3.18 -3.61
N GLN A 65 -36.68 4.46 -3.44
CA GLN A 65 -38.07 4.94 -3.56
C GLN A 65 -38.62 4.88 -5.00
N LYS A 66 -37.74 5.05 -6.00
CA LYS A 66 -38.11 5.20 -7.42
C LYS A 66 -37.93 3.90 -8.20
N LEU A 67 -37.05 3.02 -7.74
CA LEU A 67 -36.68 1.78 -8.44
C LEU A 67 -37.71 0.67 -8.27
N LYS A 68 -38.02 -0.01 -9.38
CA LYS A 68 -38.76 -1.28 -9.33
C LYS A 68 -37.88 -2.37 -8.70
N LYS A 69 -38.49 -3.21 -7.87
CA LYS A 69 -37.84 -4.41 -7.32
C LYS A 69 -37.28 -5.28 -8.47
N GLY A 70 -35.98 -5.58 -8.41
CA GLY A 70 -35.25 -6.24 -9.48
C GLY A 70 -33.74 -6.22 -9.24
N GLY A 71 -32.95 -6.52 -10.27
CA GLY A 71 -31.50 -6.69 -10.11
C GLY A 71 -30.76 -5.47 -9.58
N LEU A 72 -31.04 -4.28 -10.12
CA LEU A 72 -30.39 -3.03 -9.67
C LEU A 72 -30.82 -2.63 -8.25
N TYR A 73 -32.10 -2.81 -7.93
CA TYR A 73 -32.64 -2.60 -6.59
C TYR A 73 -31.88 -3.43 -5.55
N CYS A 74 -31.63 -4.71 -5.84
CA CYS A 74 -30.91 -5.57 -4.92
C CYS A 74 -29.41 -5.27 -4.84
N LEU A 75 -28.78 -4.85 -5.94
CA LEU A 75 -27.40 -4.34 -5.89
C LEU A 75 -27.31 -3.11 -4.98
N ILE A 76 -28.27 -2.18 -5.06
CA ILE A 76 -28.30 -1.01 -4.18
C ILE A 76 -28.52 -1.40 -2.72
N LEU A 77 -29.39 -2.38 -2.41
CA LEU A 77 -29.55 -2.89 -1.05
C LEU A 77 -28.27 -3.54 -0.50
N ILE A 78 -27.51 -4.24 -1.35
CA ILE A 78 -26.20 -4.79 -0.98
C ILE A 78 -25.24 -3.65 -0.58
N GLU A 79 -25.17 -2.58 -1.37
CA GLU A 79 -24.33 -1.44 -1.01
C GLU A 79 -24.83 -0.74 0.26
N LYS A 80 -26.15 -0.64 0.45
CA LYS A 80 -26.77 -0.05 1.64
C LYS A 80 -26.35 -0.78 2.91
N ILE A 81 -26.50 -2.11 2.96
CA ILE A 81 -26.16 -2.87 4.16
C ILE A 81 -24.66 -2.80 4.46
N ASP A 82 -23.82 -2.83 3.43
CA ASP A 82 -22.36 -2.65 3.55
C ASP A 82 -22.02 -1.30 4.20
N ILE A 83 -22.67 -0.22 3.77
CA ILE A 83 -22.45 1.12 4.30
C ILE A 83 -22.95 1.24 5.74
N LEU A 84 -24.13 0.70 6.04
CA LEU A 84 -24.70 0.71 7.39
C LEU A 84 -23.81 -0.04 8.39
N VAL A 85 -23.18 -1.13 7.97
CA VAL A 85 -22.16 -1.84 8.76
C VAL A 85 -20.97 -0.95 9.07
N LYS A 86 -20.51 -0.12 8.12
CA LYS A 86 -19.39 0.81 8.35
C LYS A 86 -19.75 1.95 9.30
N LEU A 87 -21.02 2.32 9.35
CA LEU A 87 -21.56 3.34 10.24
C LEU A 87 -22.08 2.77 11.57
N SER A 88 -21.98 1.45 11.78
CA SER A 88 -22.46 0.76 12.98
C SER A 88 -23.96 0.99 13.29
N ARG A 89 -24.80 1.13 12.26
CA ARG A 89 -26.24 1.41 12.42
C ARG A 89 -27.06 0.11 12.56
N ASN A 90 -26.89 -0.59 13.68
CA ASN A 90 -27.33 -1.98 13.87
C ASN A 90 -28.82 -2.27 13.58
N GLU A 91 -29.75 -1.39 13.93
CA GLU A 91 -31.17 -1.62 13.64
C GLU A 91 -31.47 -1.57 12.14
N GLU A 92 -30.96 -0.54 11.44
CA GLU A 92 -31.09 -0.44 9.98
C GLU A 92 -30.41 -1.62 9.25
N ILE A 93 -29.29 -2.14 9.80
CA ILE A 93 -28.64 -3.34 9.26
C ILE A 93 -29.61 -4.53 9.29
N LYS A 94 -30.32 -4.76 10.41
CA LYS A 94 -31.29 -5.87 10.53
C LYS A 94 -32.44 -5.73 9.53
N GLU A 95 -32.94 -4.52 9.33
CA GLU A 95 -34.02 -4.24 8.37
C GLU A 95 -33.60 -4.61 6.95
N VAL A 96 -32.46 -4.09 6.49
CA VAL A 96 -31.95 -4.38 5.14
C VAL A 96 -31.56 -5.85 4.99
N PHE A 97 -31.03 -6.48 6.05
CA PHE A 97 -30.72 -7.91 6.07
C PHE A 97 -31.97 -8.77 5.81
N ASN A 98 -33.06 -8.50 6.54
CA ASN A 98 -34.32 -9.22 6.38
C ASN A 98 -34.93 -8.98 4.99
N GLN A 99 -34.86 -7.74 4.50
CA GLN A 99 -35.33 -7.41 3.16
C GLN A 99 -34.57 -8.16 2.06
N LEU A 100 -33.24 -8.23 2.14
CA LEU A 100 -32.42 -9.01 1.20
C LEU A 100 -32.74 -10.51 1.27
N LYS A 101 -33.06 -11.03 2.45
CA LYS A 101 -33.47 -12.44 2.66
C LYS A 101 -34.83 -12.73 2.03
N GLU A 102 -35.82 -11.85 2.20
CA GLU A 102 -37.16 -12.00 1.61
C GLU A 102 -37.14 -11.92 0.07
N GLU A 103 -36.29 -11.07 -0.50
CA GLU A 103 -36.17 -10.93 -1.95
C GLU A 103 -35.29 -12.02 -2.59
N PHE A 104 -34.55 -12.80 -1.78
CA PHE A 104 -33.52 -13.73 -2.26
C PHE A 104 -34.03 -14.76 -3.28
N GLU A 105 -35.20 -15.35 -3.05
CA GLU A 105 -35.77 -16.37 -3.94
C GLU A 105 -36.21 -15.79 -5.29
N LYS A 106 -36.54 -14.50 -5.33
CA LYS A 106 -36.99 -13.77 -6.53
C LYS A 106 -35.81 -13.26 -7.37
N LEU A 107 -34.59 -13.29 -6.83
CA LEU A 107 -33.40 -12.81 -7.51
C LEU A 107 -33.00 -13.66 -8.70
N PRO A 108 -32.50 -13.03 -9.78
CA PRO A 108 -31.80 -13.74 -10.84
C PRO A 108 -30.61 -14.55 -10.29
N LYS A 109 -30.40 -15.76 -10.80
CA LYS A 109 -29.34 -16.68 -10.33
C LYS A 109 -27.94 -16.03 -10.27
N TYR A 110 -27.64 -15.12 -11.19
CA TYR A 110 -26.33 -14.45 -11.25
C TYR A 110 -26.07 -13.49 -10.07
N LEU A 111 -27.11 -12.96 -9.42
CA LEU A 111 -26.98 -12.05 -8.26
C LEU A 111 -27.05 -12.77 -6.91
N ARG A 112 -27.49 -14.03 -6.87
CA ARG A 112 -27.67 -14.73 -5.60
C ARG A 112 -26.34 -14.96 -4.87
N GLY A 113 -25.25 -15.15 -5.62
CA GLY A 113 -23.91 -15.34 -5.04
C GLY A 113 -23.45 -14.13 -4.22
N ILE A 114 -23.55 -12.91 -4.78
CA ILE A 114 -23.14 -11.68 -4.09
C ILE A 114 -24.02 -11.39 -2.87
N VAL A 115 -25.32 -11.69 -2.91
CA VAL A 115 -26.20 -11.54 -1.74
C VAL A 115 -25.84 -12.54 -0.63
N VAL A 116 -25.61 -13.80 -0.97
CA VAL A 116 -25.20 -14.84 0.00
C VAL A 116 -23.92 -14.45 0.72
N GLU A 117 -22.92 -14.01 -0.05
CA GLU A 117 -21.65 -13.55 0.45
C GLU A 117 -21.82 -12.39 1.43
N ASN A 118 -22.57 -11.36 1.02
CA ASN A 118 -22.81 -10.17 1.83
C ASN A 118 -23.50 -10.50 3.15
N LEU A 119 -24.64 -11.21 3.10
CA LEU A 119 -25.40 -11.56 4.30
C LEU A 119 -24.56 -12.40 5.28
N LYS A 120 -23.73 -13.32 4.78
CA LYS A 120 -22.79 -14.05 5.63
C LYS A 120 -21.77 -13.13 6.30
N ASN A 121 -21.16 -12.25 5.51
CA ASN A 121 -20.16 -11.33 6.02
C ASN A 121 -20.73 -10.39 7.09
N VAL A 122 -21.93 -9.84 6.86
CA VAL A 122 -22.63 -8.95 7.80
C VAL A 122 -22.96 -9.68 9.10
N ARG A 123 -23.47 -10.92 9.02
CA ARG A 123 -23.76 -11.72 10.22
C ARG A 123 -22.52 -11.88 11.10
N GLU A 124 -21.42 -12.35 10.52
CA GLU A 124 -20.19 -12.64 11.28
C GLU A 124 -19.50 -11.38 11.85
N LEU A 125 -19.86 -10.18 11.37
CA LEU A 125 -19.31 -8.90 11.83
C LEU A 125 -20.14 -8.24 12.92
N ASN A 126 -21.46 -8.37 12.88
CA ASN A 126 -22.37 -7.49 13.63
C ASN A 126 -23.30 -8.23 14.60
N PHE A 127 -23.38 -9.55 14.52
CA PHE A 127 -24.44 -10.31 15.19
C PHE A 127 -23.88 -11.59 15.81
N ASP A 128 -24.37 -11.94 16.99
CA ASP A 128 -24.05 -13.23 17.59
C ASP A 128 -24.79 -14.36 16.84
N GLU A 129 -24.36 -15.61 17.04
CA GLU A 129 -24.92 -16.77 16.32
C GLU A 129 -26.45 -16.87 16.40
N LYS A 130 -27.04 -16.32 17.46
CA LYS A 130 -28.48 -16.36 17.78
C LYS A 130 -29.30 -15.21 17.19
N ASP A 131 -28.69 -14.11 16.78
CA ASP A 131 -29.42 -12.87 16.47
C ASP A 131 -30.00 -12.84 15.05
N LEU A 132 -29.36 -13.52 14.09
CA LEU A 132 -29.82 -13.61 12.72
C LEU A 132 -29.70 -15.04 12.19
N GLN A 133 -30.84 -15.63 11.80
CA GLN A 133 -30.85 -16.91 11.11
C GLN A 133 -30.28 -16.79 9.70
N THR A 134 -29.18 -17.50 9.44
CA THR A 134 -28.54 -17.57 8.12
C THR A 134 -29.49 -18.11 7.05
N ILE A 135 -29.28 -17.65 5.83
CA ILE A 135 -29.83 -18.33 4.65
C ILE A 135 -29.10 -19.67 4.51
N ARG A 136 -29.86 -20.76 4.35
CA ARG A 136 -29.30 -22.09 4.11
C ARG A 136 -28.67 -22.13 2.71
N ILE A 137 -27.40 -22.48 2.61
CA ILE A 137 -26.65 -22.44 1.33
C ILE A 137 -26.30 -23.86 0.92
N TRP A 138 -27.00 -24.37 -0.08
CA TRP A 138 -26.74 -25.69 -0.67
C TRP A 138 -26.62 -25.63 -2.20
N SER A 139 -26.18 -24.49 -2.75
CA SER A 139 -25.95 -24.44 -4.20
C SER A 139 -24.46 -24.50 -4.50
N GLU A 140 -24.05 -25.61 -5.09
CA GLU A 140 -22.75 -25.84 -5.73
C GLU A 140 -22.38 -24.69 -6.70
N SER A 141 -23.37 -23.97 -7.24
CA SER A 141 -23.17 -22.83 -8.13
C SER A 141 -22.38 -21.66 -7.53
N TYR A 142 -22.42 -21.46 -6.20
CA TYR A 142 -21.67 -20.38 -5.54
C TYR A 142 -20.20 -20.74 -5.31
N GLU A 143 -19.91 -22.04 -5.11
CA GLU A 143 -18.55 -22.54 -4.98
C GLU A 143 -17.81 -22.52 -6.33
N ASN A 144 -18.57 -22.59 -7.43
CA ASN A 144 -18.06 -22.51 -8.80
C ASN A 144 -17.77 -21.07 -9.28
N ALA A 145 -18.23 -20.04 -8.57
CA ALA A 145 -17.94 -18.63 -8.89
C ALA A 145 -16.74 -18.14 -8.06
N PRO A 146 -15.55 -17.88 -8.65
CA PRO A 146 -14.34 -17.75 -7.84
C PRO A 146 -14.33 -16.52 -6.91
N ILE A 147 -14.89 -15.37 -7.33
CA ILE A 147 -15.00 -14.18 -6.46
C ILE A 147 -15.86 -14.52 -5.23
N THR A 148 -17.07 -15.03 -5.46
CA THR A 148 -18.01 -15.43 -4.40
C THR A 148 -17.40 -16.48 -3.46
N LYS A 149 -16.71 -17.50 -4.01
CA LYS A 149 -16.00 -18.48 -3.21
C LYS A 149 -14.94 -17.82 -2.32
N GLY A 150 -14.14 -16.91 -2.87
CA GLY A 150 -13.11 -16.19 -2.13
C GLY A 150 -13.65 -15.44 -0.92
N PHE A 151 -14.74 -14.68 -1.08
CA PHE A 151 -15.32 -13.94 0.03
C PHE A 151 -16.13 -14.80 1.01
N ILE A 152 -16.75 -15.90 0.56
CA ILE A 152 -17.32 -16.91 1.47
C ILE A 152 -16.22 -17.48 2.38
N LEU A 153 -15.02 -17.75 1.85
CA LEU A 153 -13.88 -18.20 2.64
C LEU A 153 -13.44 -17.14 3.65
N LEU A 154 -13.39 -15.85 3.27
CA LEU A 154 -13.10 -14.76 4.21
C LEU A 154 -14.15 -14.66 5.33
N SER A 155 -15.42 -14.86 5.04
CA SER A 155 -16.48 -14.92 6.05
C SER A 155 -16.32 -16.14 6.98
N ARG A 156 -16.07 -17.33 6.42
CA ARG A 156 -15.77 -18.54 7.22
C ARG A 156 -14.54 -18.34 8.12
N ALA A 157 -13.51 -17.65 7.62
CA ALA A 157 -12.31 -17.32 8.37
C ALA A 157 -12.63 -16.44 9.60
N ARG A 158 -13.53 -15.46 9.45
CA ARG A 158 -13.99 -14.64 10.59
C ARG A 158 -14.72 -15.48 11.65
N GLY A 159 -15.61 -16.39 11.24
CA GLY A 159 -16.26 -17.31 12.16
C GLY A 159 -15.24 -18.12 12.97
N LYS A 160 -14.23 -18.69 12.29
CA LYS A 160 -13.13 -19.41 12.98
C LYS A 160 -12.31 -18.52 13.90
N LYS A 161 -12.06 -17.26 13.52
CA LYS A 161 -11.41 -16.28 14.41
C LYS A 161 -12.27 -15.94 15.64
N ASN A 162 -13.60 -15.87 15.50
CA ASN A 162 -14.51 -15.62 16.62
C ASN A 162 -14.58 -16.84 17.56
N GLU A 163 -14.38 -18.06 17.05
CA GLU A 163 -14.15 -19.29 17.82
C GLU A 163 -12.71 -19.37 18.40
N GLU A 164 -11.89 -18.32 18.28
CA GLU A 164 -10.45 -18.29 18.68
C GLU A 164 -9.55 -19.33 17.96
N ARG A 165 -10.02 -19.90 16.84
CA ARG A 165 -9.29 -20.87 16.01
C ARG A 165 -8.46 -20.16 14.94
N TYR A 166 -7.46 -19.40 15.39
CA TYR A 166 -6.66 -18.50 14.55
C TYR A 166 -5.95 -19.19 13.37
N GLU A 167 -5.36 -20.38 13.59
CA GLU A 167 -4.65 -21.11 12.54
C GLU A 167 -5.58 -21.56 11.39
N GLU A 168 -6.78 -22.02 11.72
CA GLU A 168 -7.78 -22.38 10.71
C GLU A 168 -8.32 -21.16 9.97
N ALA A 169 -8.51 -20.04 10.68
CA ALA A 169 -8.88 -18.77 10.08
C ALA A 169 -7.84 -18.30 9.05
N VAL A 170 -6.54 -18.45 9.36
CA VAL A 170 -5.43 -18.11 8.47
C VAL A 170 -5.40 -19.02 7.24
N CYS A 171 -5.59 -20.33 7.40
CA CYS A 171 -5.69 -21.27 6.28
C CYS A 171 -6.80 -20.86 5.29
N LEU A 172 -7.97 -20.50 5.80
CA LEU A 172 -9.10 -20.03 4.99
C LEU A 172 -8.81 -18.69 4.29
N ASN A 173 -8.15 -17.74 4.98
CA ASN A 173 -7.71 -16.49 4.37
C ASN A 173 -6.71 -16.73 3.22
N ILE A 174 -5.78 -17.67 3.36
CA ILE A 174 -4.80 -17.96 2.30
C ILE A 174 -5.43 -18.67 1.12
N GLU A 175 -6.42 -19.54 1.33
CA GLU A 175 -7.22 -20.09 0.22
C GLU A 175 -7.99 -18.96 -0.49
N ALA A 176 -8.65 -18.08 0.26
CA ALA A 176 -9.34 -16.92 -0.30
C ALA A 176 -8.40 -16.03 -1.13
N PHE A 177 -7.21 -15.72 -0.60
CA PHE A 177 -6.19 -14.95 -1.30
C PHE A 177 -5.81 -15.58 -2.64
N LYS A 178 -5.53 -16.89 -2.66
CA LYS A 178 -5.13 -17.61 -3.90
C LYS A 178 -6.20 -17.48 -4.98
N ILE A 179 -7.47 -17.64 -4.61
CA ILE A 179 -8.61 -17.51 -5.53
C ILE A 179 -8.79 -16.06 -5.99
N LEU A 180 -8.75 -15.09 -5.07
CA LEU A 180 -8.93 -13.67 -5.38
C LEU A 180 -7.72 -13.07 -6.12
N LYS A 181 -6.58 -13.76 -6.14
CA LYS A 181 -5.44 -13.41 -6.98
C LYS A 181 -5.65 -13.83 -8.45
N THR A 182 -6.35 -14.95 -8.72
CA THR A 182 -6.59 -15.37 -10.11
C THR A 182 -7.56 -14.44 -10.83
N ILE A 183 -8.50 -13.83 -10.09
CA ILE A 183 -9.36 -12.76 -10.58
C ILE A 183 -8.99 -11.51 -9.79
N PRO A 184 -7.98 -10.74 -10.24
CA PRO A 184 -7.26 -9.76 -9.41
C PRO A 184 -8.25 -8.84 -8.69
N HIS A 185 -8.51 -9.16 -7.42
CA HIS A 185 -9.41 -8.45 -6.52
C HIS A 185 -8.61 -7.90 -5.34
N PRO A 186 -7.85 -6.81 -5.54
CA PRO A 186 -6.85 -6.32 -4.58
C PRO A 186 -7.39 -6.09 -3.18
N SER A 187 -8.63 -5.62 -3.06
CA SER A 187 -9.25 -5.37 -1.76
C SER A 187 -9.43 -6.64 -0.93
N GLY A 188 -9.75 -7.75 -1.60
CA GLY A 188 -9.95 -9.04 -0.94
C GLY A 188 -8.62 -9.76 -0.70
N MET A 189 -7.66 -9.61 -1.63
CA MET A 189 -6.28 -10.07 -1.46
C MET A 189 -5.60 -9.43 -0.24
N VAL A 190 -5.61 -8.10 -0.16
CA VAL A 190 -5.01 -7.35 0.96
C VAL A 190 -5.76 -7.63 2.25
N GLN A 191 -7.09 -7.72 2.22
CA GLN A 191 -7.87 -8.08 3.40
C GLN A 191 -7.51 -9.46 3.94
N ALA A 192 -7.35 -10.47 3.08
CA ALA A 192 -6.93 -11.81 3.49
C ALA A 192 -5.59 -11.79 4.23
N LEU A 193 -4.59 -11.11 3.65
CA LEU A 193 -3.24 -11.01 4.22
C LEU A 193 -3.22 -10.17 5.51
N ASN A 194 -3.97 -9.06 5.54
CA ASN A 194 -4.12 -8.21 6.71
C ASN A 194 -4.75 -8.96 7.87
N ASN A 195 -5.84 -9.69 7.61
CA ASN A 195 -6.51 -10.51 8.62
C ASN A 195 -5.56 -11.59 9.16
N SER A 196 -4.87 -12.33 8.29
CA SER A 196 -3.91 -13.35 8.72
C SER A 196 -2.82 -12.77 9.61
N SER A 197 -2.26 -11.62 9.24
CA SER A 197 -1.21 -10.97 10.03
C SER A 197 -1.74 -10.42 11.36
N TRP A 198 -2.86 -9.69 11.33
CA TRP A 198 -3.43 -9.03 12.51
C TRP A 198 -3.96 -10.04 13.54
N TRP A 199 -4.65 -11.09 13.09
CA TRP A 199 -5.24 -12.09 14.01
C TRP A 199 -4.18 -12.98 14.66
N LEU A 200 -3.04 -13.18 14.01
CA LEU A 200 -1.92 -13.92 14.59
C LEU A 200 -0.97 -13.05 15.43
N LYS A 201 -1.08 -11.72 15.39
CA LYS A 201 -0.04 -10.83 15.98
C LYS A 201 0.23 -11.09 17.46
N ASP A 202 -0.79 -11.52 18.21
CA ASP A 202 -0.72 -11.83 19.64
C ASP A 202 -0.70 -13.35 19.89
N ALA A 203 -1.30 -14.16 19.01
CA ALA A 203 -1.38 -15.62 19.16
C ALA A 203 -0.13 -16.36 18.67
N ASN A 204 0.50 -15.88 17.59
CA ASN A 204 1.71 -16.43 16.97
C ASN A 204 2.45 -15.32 16.20
N LYS A 205 3.17 -14.47 16.95
CA LYS A 205 3.82 -13.27 16.41
C LYS A 205 4.80 -13.55 15.27
N GLU A 206 5.50 -14.69 15.30
CA GLU A 206 6.47 -15.09 14.28
C GLU A 206 5.78 -15.43 12.96
N LYS A 207 4.70 -16.22 13.04
CA LYS A 207 3.89 -16.53 11.86
C LYS A 207 3.18 -15.29 11.31
N ALA A 208 2.76 -14.36 12.18
CA ALA A 208 2.21 -13.08 11.75
C ALA A 208 3.18 -12.27 10.88
N LEU A 209 4.48 -12.33 11.19
CA LEU A 209 5.54 -11.65 10.44
C LEU A 209 5.67 -12.20 9.00
N ALA A 210 5.49 -13.50 8.78
CA ALA A 210 5.57 -14.06 7.43
C ALA A 210 4.56 -13.44 6.43
N PHE A 211 3.44 -12.91 6.92
CA PHE A 211 2.41 -12.28 6.09
C PHE A 211 2.66 -10.80 5.77
N ILE A 212 3.57 -10.11 6.46
CA ILE A 212 3.80 -8.68 6.20
C ILE A 212 4.43 -8.43 4.83
N PHE A 213 5.30 -9.35 4.38
CA PHE A 213 5.97 -9.21 3.08
C PHE A 213 4.96 -9.20 1.92
N PRO A 214 4.12 -10.24 1.74
CA PRO A 214 3.10 -10.21 0.70
C PRO A 214 2.09 -9.07 0.90
N LEU A 215 1.74 -8.74 2.15
CA LEU A 215 0.81 -7.65 2.44
C LEU A 215 1.37 -6.31 1.92
N GLY A 216 2.59 -5.95 2.32
CA GLY A 216 3.25 -4.72 1.87
C GLY A 216 3.44 -4.69 0.36
N PHE A 217 3.85 -5.81 -0.24
CA PHE A 217 4.02 -5.92 -1.70
C PHE A 217 2.74 -5.61 -2.47
N TYR A 218 1.63 -6.30 -2.17
CA TYR A 218 0.37 -6.05 -2.90
C TYR A 218 -0.27 -4.71 -2.53
N LEU A 219 0.03 -4.17 -1.35
CA LEU A 219 -0.38 -2.83 -0.97
C LEU A 219 0.26 -1.78 -1.89
N GLY A 220 1.59 -1.81 -2.03
CA GLY A 220 2.32 -0.90 -2.91
C GLY A 220 2.02 -1.11 -4.39
N TYR A 221 1.75 -2.36 -4.79
CA TYR A 221 1.35 -2.68 -6.15
C TYR A 221 0.00 -2.06 -6.51
N TYR A 222 -1.06 -2.27 -5.71
CA TYR A 222 -2.44 -1.98 -6.13
C TYR A 222 -3.04 -0.66 -5.66
N PHE A 223 -2.59 -0.10 -4.52
CA PHE A 223 -3.32 0.99 -3.86
C PHE A 223 -2.60 2.34 -3.95
N HIS A 224 -3.39 3.41 -3.99
CA HIS A 224 -2.92 4.78 -3.85
C HIS A 224 -2.74 5.15 -2.38
N ASP A 225 -1.90 6.15 -2.15
CA ASP A 225 -1.34 6.53 -0.85
C ASP A 225 -2.41 7.12 0.09
N ASP A 226 -3.45 7.69 -0.51
CA ASP A 226 -4.63 8.27 0.14
C ASP A 226 -5.68 7.23 0.54
N ASN A 227 -5.53 5.97 0.12
CA ASN A 227 -6.54 4.95 0.35
C ASN A 227 -6.56 4.48 1.81
N LEU A 228 -7.74 4.43 2.44
CA LEU A 228 -7.92 3.95 3.82
C LEU A 228 -7.30 2.55 4.06
N LYS A 229 -7.32 1.66 3.07
CA LYS A 229 -6.71 0.32 3.18
C LYS A 229 -5.20 0.37 3.30
N VAL A 230 -4.55 1.41 2.77
CA VAL A 230 -3.11 1.66 2.97
C VAL A 230 -2.83 1.93 4.43
N PHE A 231 -3.54 2.87 5.06
CA PHE A 231 -3.36 3.16 6.49
C PHE A 231 -3.65 1.95 7.38
N ASN A 232 -4.74 1.22 7.13
CA ASN A 232 -5.08 0.01 7.89
C ASN A 232 -4.02 -1.09 7.78
N SER A 233 -3.49 -1.30 6.57
CA SER A 233 -2.49 -2.33 6.33
C SER A 233 -1.10 -1.94 6.84
N LEU A 234 -0.72 -0.67 6.72
CA LEU A 234 0.52 -0.15 7.28
C LEU A 234 0.51 -0.15 8.80
N ASP A 235 -0.63 0.13 9.45
CA ASP A 235 -0.75 -0.04 10.90
C ASP A 235 -0.56 -1.50 11.30
N THR A 236 -1.21 -2.45 10.60
CA THR A 236 -0.99 -3.89 10.83
C THR A 236 0.48 -4.29 10.69
N ILE A 237 1.12 -3.89 9.58
CA ILE A 237 2.55 -4.15 9.34
C ILE A 237 3.40 -3.56 10.46
N PHE A 238 3.17 -2.30 10.83
CA PHE A 238 3.91 -1.62 11.89
C PHE A 238 3.77 -2.33 13.24
N GLN A 239 2.55 -2.68 13.67
CA GLN A 239 2.35 -3.36 14.96
C GLN A 239 3.02 -4.73 14.98
N VAL A 240 2.90 -5.50 13.89
CA VAL A 240 3.50 -6.84 13.80
C VAL A 240 5.03 -6.78 13.81
N GLN A 241 5.62 -5.86 13.04
CA GLN A 241 7.07 -5.64 13.05
C GLN A 241 7.56 -5.19 14.43
N LYS A 242 6.84 -4.25 15.06
CA LYS A 242 7.13 -3.77 16.41
C LYS A 242 7.12 -4.91 17.43
N ASN A 243 6.11 -5.78 17.40
CA ASN A 243 5.99 -6.93 18.30
C ASN A 243 7.10 -7.99 18.11
N ASN A 244 7.73 -8.00 16.93
CA ASN A 244 8.81 -8.92 16.58
C ASN A 244 10.21 -8.27 16.57
N ASN A 245 10.35 -7.01 16.97
CA ASN A 245 11.61 -6.25 16.85
C ASN A 245 12.21 -6.24 15.43
N ASP A 246 11.37 -6.33 14.39
CA ASP A 246 11.83 -6.27 13.00
C ASP A 246 12.32 -4.85 12.65
N PRO A 247 13.58 -4.68 12.19
CA PRO A 247 14.12 -3.39 11.77
C PRO A 247 13.31 -2.65 10.69
N LEU A 248 12.49 -3.34 9.90
CA LEU A 248 11.63 -2.69 8.92
C LEU A 248 10.51 -1.84 9.54
N VAL A 249 10.27 -1.94 10.86
CA VAL A 249 9.32 -1.08 11.59
C VAL A 249 9.58 0.41 11.37
N TYR A 250 10.85 0.81 11.26
CA TYR A 250 11.24 2.20 11.04
C TYR A 250 10.86 2.68 9.63
N GLU A 251 10.99 1.81 8.63
CA GLU A 251 10.61 2.10 7.25
C GLU A 251 9.09 2.16 7.10
N SER A 252 8.35 1.24 7.73
CA SER A 252 6.89 1.27 7.76
C SER A 252 6.35 2.55 8.39
N ALA A 253 6.95 2.99 9.50
CA ALA A 253 6.60 4.26 10.13
C ALA A 253 6.88 5.46 9.21
N PHE A 254 8.01 5.45 8.49
CA PHE A 254 8.34 6.48 7.52
C PHE A 254 7.34 6.52 6.35
N ILE A 255 7.01 5.37 5.75
CA ILE A 255 6.01 5.24 4.70
C ILE A 255 4.65 5.77 5.19
N PHE A 256 4.19 5.34 6.37
CA PHE A 256 2.93 5.81 6.95
C PHE A 256 2.94 7.33 7.12
N SER A 257 4.02 7.89 7.65
CA SER A 257 4.17 9.34 7.83
C SER A 257 4.11 10.09 6.50
N LYS A 258 4.70 9.55 5.44
CA LYS A 258 4.69 10.17 4.11
C LYS A 258 3.30 10.10 3.48
N CYS A 259 2.61 8.96 3.53
CA CYS A 259 1.19 8.86 3.12
C CYS A 259 0.33 9.88 3.87
N LEU A 260 0.48 9.98 5.19
CA LEU A 260 -0.29 10.92 6.02
C LEU A 260 -0.04 12.38 5.62
N SER A 261 1.21 12.74 5.29
CA SER A 261 1.57 14.11 4.91
C SER A 261 1.01 14.56 3.56
N GLN A 262 0.57 13.61 2.72
CA GLN A 262 0.05 13.88 1.39
C GLN A 262 -1.47 14.08 1.36
N LEU A 263 -2.17 13.74 2.44
CA LEU A 263 -3.62 13.92 2.53
C LEU A 263 -4.02 15.38 2.58
N ASN A 264 -5.16 15.70 1.97
CA ASN A 264 -5.78 17.01 2.17
C ASN A 264 -6.40 17.12 3.58
N LYS A 265 -6.90 18.31 3.95
CA LYS A 265 -7.40 18.58 5.30
C LYS A 265 -8.56 17.65 5.69
N ALA A 266 -9.51 17.41 4.79
CA ALA A 266 -10.69 16.61 5.07
C ALA A 266 -10.36 15.12 5.21
N GLU A 267 -9.57 14.58 4.28
CA GLU A 267 -9.05 13.20 4.33
C GLU A 267 -8.23 12.96 5.60
N GLY A 268 -7.38 13.93 5.93
CA GLY A 268 -6.48 13.84 7.07
C GLY A 268 -7.21 13.74 8.41
N GLU A 269 -8.39 14.35 8.56
CA GLU A 269 -9.12 14.33 9.85
C GLU A 269 -9.70 12.94 10.16
N SER A 270 -10.34 12.30 9.18
CA SER A 270 -10.89 10.95 9.34
C SER A 270 -9.78 9.94 9.66
N ILE A 271 -8.68 9.95 8.89
CA ILE A 271 -7.51 9.10 9.12
C ILE A 271 -6.88 9.34 10.50
N LYS A 272 -6.73 10.61 10.92
CA LYS A 272 -6.17 10.93 12.24
C LYS A 272 -7.00 10.39 13.39
N ASN A 273 -8.32 10.42 13.26
CA ASN A 273 -9.22 9.90 14.28
C ASN A 273 -9.15 8.37 14.36
N THR A 274 -9.14 7.67 13.22
CA THR A 274 -9.06 6.20 13.18
C THR A 274 -7.70 5.66 13.63
N PHE A 275 -6.60 6.31 13.26
CA PHE A 275 -5.23 5.80 13.47
C PHE A 275 -4.42 6.60 14.49
N LYS A 276 -5.10 7.20 15.48
CA LYS A 276 -4.49 8.05 16.51
C LYS A 276 -3.29 7.40 17.20
N ASP A 277 -3.37 6.09 17.48
CA ASP A 277 -2.35 5.37 18.25
C ASP A 277 -1.03 5.22 17.51
N ILE A 278 -1.04 4.83 16.23
CA ILE A 278 0.18 4.77 15.43
C ILE A 278 0.74 6.17 15.17
N ILE A 279 -0.12 7.16 14.90
CA ILE A 279 0.30 8.56 14.68
C ILE A 279 1.06 9.10 15.88
N ASN A 280 0.57 8.85 17.10
CA ASN A 280 1.26 9.24 18.33
C ASN A 280 2.62 8.53 18.49
N GLN A 281 2.78 7.34 17.92
CA GLN A 281 4.02 6.58 17.98
C GLN A 281 5.05 7.03 16.94
N LEU A 282 4.64 7.61 15.80
CA LEU A 282 5.55 7.98 14.70
C LEU A 282 6.75 8.81 15.15
N LYS A 283 6.58 9.71 16.13
CA LYS A 283 7.66 10.54 16.69
C LYS A 283 8.83 9.75 17.32
N TYR A 284 8.64 8.45 17.58
CA TYR A 284 9.66 7.57 18.14
C TYR A 284 10.32 6.65 17.10
N TYR A 285 9.80 6.59 15.87
CA TYR A 285 10.26 5.68 14.82
C TYR A 285 10.69 6.39 13.54
N VAL A 286 10.15 7.58 13.24
CA VAL A 286 10.50 8.35 12.05
C VAL A 286 11.77 9.17 12.29
N PHE A 287 12.77 9.03 11.43
CA PHE A 287 14.01 9.81 11.47
C PHE A 287 14.47 10.24 10.07
N ASN A 288 15.11 11.41 9.99
CA ASN A 288 15.77 11.93 8.78
C ASN A 288 17.25 11.51 8.78
N LEU A 289 17.80 11.10 7.63
CA LEU A 289 19.19 10.67 7.49
C LEU A 289 20.21 11.83 7.56
N ASP A 290 19.84 13.08 7.27
CA ASP A 290 20.77 14.22 7.10
C ASP A 290 21.23 14.91 8.39
N ASN A 291 20.63 14.68 9.55
CA ASN A 291 21.09 15.41 10.76
C ASN A 291 22.57 15.11 11.08
N ASN A 292 23.35 16.18 11.20
CA ASN A 292 24.79 16.16 11.44
C ASN A 292 25.18 15.90 12.91
N GLN A 293 24.23 15.94 13.85
CA GLN A 293 24.47 15.72 15.28
C GLN A 293 23.25 15.08 15.94
N HIS A 294 23.47 14.36 17.04
CA HIS A 294 22.42 13.74 17.83
C HIS A 294 22.29 14.39 19.20
N ARG A 295 21.06 14.68 19.63
CA ARG A 295 20.80 15.22 20.96
C ARG A 295 21.15 14.18 22.03
N SER A 296 21.88 14.59 23.06
CA SER A 296 22.16 13.79 24.24
C SER A 296 20.90 13.68 25.10
N THR A 297 20.09 12.66 24.85
CA THR A 297 18.88 12.37 25.63
C THR A 297 19.21 11.46 26.82
N PRO A 298 18.44 11.51 27.93
CA PRO A 298 18.59 10.55 29.03
C PRO A 298 18.53 9.10 28.53
N LYS A 299 17.52 8.77 27.71
CA LYS A 299 17.34 7.44 27.10
C LYS A 299 18.60 6.93 26.39
N LEU A 300 19.26 7.77 25.59
CA LEU A 300 20.50 7.39 24.89
C LEU A 300 21.66 7.14 25.86
N ARG A 301 21.85 8.03 26.84
CA ARG A 301 22.93 7.89 27.83
C ARG A 301 22.72 6.67 28.71
N ASP A 302 21.51 6.45 29.19
CA ASP A 302 21.15 5.33 30.05
C ASP A 302 21.35 4.00 29.31
N PHE A 303 20.96 3.95 28.03
CA PHE A 303 21.24 2.81 27.16
C PHE A 303 22.74 2.53 27.06
N ILE A 304 23.55 3.53 26.69
CA ILE A 304 25.00 3.35 26.53
C ILE A 304 25.65 2.93 27.86
N ARG A 305 25.29 3.55 29.00
CA ARG A 305 25.81 3.15 30.32
C ARG A 305 25.48 1.69 30.64
N LYS A 306 24.25 1.26 30.34
CA LYS A 306 23.80 -0.12 30.57
C LYS A 306 24.63 -1.11 29.76
N GLU A 307 24.80 -0.88 28.46
CA GLU A 307 25.52 -1.83 27.59
C GLU A 307 27.03 -1.87 27.92
N ILE A 308 27.66 -0.74 28.22
CA ILE A 308 29.05 -0.71 28.72
C ILE A 308 29.20 -1.52 30.02
N GLY A 309 28.24 -1.37 30.94
CA GLY A 309 28.26 -2.05 32.24
C GLY A 309 28.08 -3.58 32.14
N LYS A 310 27.33 -4.07 31.16
CA LYS A 310 27.12 -5.53 30.95
C LYS A 310 28.41 -6.24 30.57
N GLU A 311 29.16 -5.66 29.65
CA GLU A 311 30.31 -6.30 29.02
C GLU A 311 31.64 -5.94 29.71
N LYS A 312 31.61 -5.10 30.76
CA LYS A 312 32.81 -4.56 31.45
C LYS A 312 33.85 -4.02 30.46
N ILE A 313 33.39 -3.42 29.37
CA ILE A 313 34.26 -2.99 28.27
C ILE A 313 35.19 -1.88 28.76
N PRO A 314 36.52 -2.05 28.63
CA PRO A 314 37.47 -0.97 28.91
C PRO A 314 37.19 0.23 28.03
N ILE A 315 37.24 1.44 28.60
CA ILE A 315 37.02 2.67 27.83
C ILE A 315 38.04 2.80 26.70
N ASP A 316 39.27 2.30 26.91
CA ASP A 316 40.36 2.31 25.93
C ASP A 316 40.07 1.48 24.66
N SER A 317 39.14 0.51 24.71
CA SER A 317 38.75 -0.24 23.51
C SER A 317 37.71 0.51 22.67
N MET A 318 37.17 1.63 23.18
CA MET A 318 36.33 2.53 22.41
C MET A 318 37.26 3.54 21.73
N ASN A 319 37.15 3.73 20.42
CA ASN A 319 37.93 4.73 19.68
C ASN A 319 37.44 6.16 19.96
N VAL A 320 37.31 6.53 21.24
CA VAL A 320 36.78 7.78 21.79
C VAL A 320 37.55 8.09 23.07
N SER A 321 37.94 9.36 23.27
CA SER A 321 38.64 9.73 24.51
C SER A 321 37.76 9.51 25.75
N GLU A 322 38.37 9.03 26.83
CA GLU A 322 37.66 8.82 28.11
C GLU A 322 36.95 10.08 28.59
N ARG A 323 37.59 11.25 28.42
CA ARG A 323 37.00 12.55 28.75
C ARG A 323 35.71 12.79 27.97
N THR A 324 35.74 12.61 26.65
CA THR A 324 34.56 12.81 25.78
C THR A 324 33.42 11.90 26.19
N LEU A 325 33.71 10.62 26.44
CA LEU A 325 32.70 9.65 26.87
C LEU A 325 32.10 10.02 28.23
N LYS A 326 32.93 10.39 29.22
CA LYS A 326 32.47 10.84 30.55
C LYS A 326 31.63 12.11 30.47
N GLU A 327 32.05 13.12 29.70
CA GLU A 327 31.28 14.36 29.50
C GLU A 327 29.93 14.09 28.85
N PHE A 328 29.88 13.17 27.88
CA PHE A 328 28.64 12.74 27.26
C PHE A 328 27.73 12.01 28.25
N LEU A 329 28.24 10.99 28.94
CA LEU A 329 27.45 10.20 29.88
C LEU A 329 27.02 11.01 31.11
N SER A 330 27.73 12.06 31.49
CA SER A 330 27.34 12.99 32.58
C SER A 330 26.42 14.13 32.14
N ALA A 331 25.94 14.11 30.90
CA ALA A 331 25.08 15.14 30.31
C ALA A 331 25.72 16.54 30.19
N LYS A 332 27.05 16.64 30.30
CA LYS A 332 27.78 17.91 30.09
C LYS A 332 27.73 18.36 28.63
N THR A 333 27.73 17.42 27.68
CA THR A 333 27.57 17.71 26.25
C THR A 333 26.10 17.60 25.83
N LYS A 334 25.56 18.65 25.19
CA LYS A 334 24.18 18.66 24.66
C LYS A 334 23.99 17.78 23.43
N TYR A 335 25.05 17.58 22.65
CA TYR A 335 25.04 16.83 21.40
C TYR A 335 26.22 15.87 21.31
N ILE A 336 26.06 14.78 20.56
CA ILE A 336 27.12 13.83 20.20
C ILE A 336 27.27 13.79 18.68
N GLN A 337 28.52 13.77 18.21
CA GLN A 337 28.80 13.64 16.77
C GLN A 337 28.48 12.22 16.29
N PRO A 338 28.00 12.05 15.05
CA PRO A 338 27.74 10.74 14.46
C PRO A 338 28.97 9.81 14.51
N SER A 339 30.16 10.32 14.18
CA SER A 339 31.40 9.54 14.23
C SER A 339 31.72 9.03 15.64
N THR A 340 31.60 9.89 16.66
CA THR A 340 31.79 9.50 18.06
C THR A 340 30.77 8.44 18.48
N LEU A 341 29.49 8.61 18.11
CA LEU A 341 28.46 7.62 18.42
C LEU A 341 28.78 6.28 17.75
N ARG A 342 29.13 6.27 16.46
CA ARG A 342 29.53 5.05 15.73
C ARG A 342 30.70 4.33 16.42
N ASN A 343 31.74 5.06 16.83
CA ASN A 343 32.89 4.48 17.53
C ASN A 343 32.48 3.79 18.84
N ILE A 344 31.52 4.37 19.59
CA ILE A 344 30.97 3.73 20.80
C ILE A 344 30.20 2.45 20.41
N LEU A 345 29.30 2.54 19.42
CA LEU A 345 28.48 1.40 19.00
C LEU A 345 29.31 0.25 18.42
N ASP A 346 30.43 0.54 17.77
CA ASP A 346 31.34 -0.44 17.21
C ASP A 346 32.13 -1.20 18.28
N ALA A 347 32.30 -0.63 19.47
CA ALA A 347 32.93 -1.30 20.61
C ALA A 347 31.95 -2.17 21.43
N LEU A 348 30.63 -1.94 21.29
CA LEU A 348 29.58 -2.67 22.03
C LEU A 348 29.01 -3.82 21.21
N GLU A 349 28.45 -4.83 21.88
CA GLU A 349 27.51 -5.78 21.28
C GLU A 349 26.17 -5.78 22.01
N PHE A 350 25.07 -5.57 21.28
CA PHE A 350 23.74 -5.50 21.88
C PHE A 350 22.63 -5.89 20.92
N GLU A 351 21.55 -6.45 21.48
CA GLU A 351 20.31 -6.73 20.78
C GLU A 351 19.56 -5.44 20.42
N ILE A 352 19.04 -5.40 19.20
CA ILE A 352 18.19 -4.34 18.69
C ILE A 352 16.74 -4.67 19.04
N THR A 353 16.11 -3.75 19.76
CA THR A 353 14.69 -3.84 20.09
C THR A 353 14.01 -2.53 19.75
N THR A 354 12.68 -2.52 19.77
CA THR A 354 11.88 -1.29 19.64
C THR A 354 12.17 -0.26 20.74
N SER A 355 12.81 -0.67 21.84
CA SER A 355 13.25 0.24 22.90
C SER A 355 14.58 0.95 22.59
N THR A 356 15.36 0.46 21.63
CA THR A 356 16.67 1.04 21.26
C THR A 356 16.52 2.51 20.85
N PRO A 357 17.39 3.42 21.33
CA PRO A 357 17.35 4.83 20.95
C PRO A 357 17.38 5.04 19.42
N ILE A 358 16.47 5.87 18.90
CA ILE A 358 16.30 6.11 17.46
C ILE A 358 17.59 6.62 16.76
N CYS A 359 18.42 7.40 17.46
CA CYS A 359 19.69 7.86 16.92
C CYS A 359 20.71 6.72 16.71
N ILE A 360 20.67 5.68 17.53
CA ILE A 360 21.48 4.47 17.32
C ILE A 360 21.01 3.76 16.05
N ILE A 361 19.70 3.55 15.92
CA ILE A 361 19.10 2.93 14.73
C ILE A 361 19.45 3.71 13.46
N LYS A 362 19.36 5.03 13.51
CA LYS A 362 19.76 5.91 12.40
C LYS A 362 21.20 5.67 11.98
N GLU A 363 22.15 5.61 12.91
CA GLU A 363 23.56 5.39 12.56
C GLU A 363 23.82 3.96 12.09
N LEU A 364 23.11 2.96 12.61
CA LEU A 364 23.16 1.59 12.10
C LEU A 364 22.61 1.49 10.68
N LYS A 365 21.49 2.18 10.37
CA LYS A 365 20.94 2.25 9.02
C LYS A 365 21.94 2.88 8.06
N LYS A 366 22.51 4.04 8.41
CA LYS A 366 23.55 4.68 7.59
C LYS A 366 24.73 3.75 7.28
N LYS A 367 25.19 2.99 8.27
CA LYS A 367 26.28 2.02 8.09
C LYS A 367 25.89 0.89 7.13
N ASP A 368 24.65 0.39 7.19
CA ASP A 368 24.14 -0.59 6.23
C ASP A 368 24.02 -0.01 4.81
N ILE A 369 23.55 1.23 4.69
CA ILE A 369 23.47 1.96 3.41
C ILE A 369 24.86 2.06 2.78
N ASP A 370 25.86 2.56 3.53
CA ASP A 370 27.23 2.74 3.06
C ASP A 370 27.82 1.38 2.60
N LYS A 371 27.67 0.33 3.41
CA LYS A 371 28.15 -1.02 3.09
C LYS A 371 27.54 -1.59 1.79
N LYS A 372 26.23 -1.43 1.59
CA LYS A 372 25.57 -1.88 0.36
C LYS A 372 25.99 -1.04 -0.83
N PHE A 373 26.13 0.27 -0.61
CA PHE A 373 26.41 1.23 -1.65
C PHE A 373 27.80 1.04 -2.26
N GLU A 374 28.82 0.74 -1.45
CA GLU A 374 30.17 0.41 -1.93
C GLU A 374 30.15 -0.64 -3.05
N ILE A 375 29.38 -1.73 -2.84
CA ILE A 375 29.27 -2.82 -3.82
C ILE A 375 28.35 -2.44 -4.99
N ASN A 376 27.24 -1.75 -4.69
CA ASN A 376 26.19 -1.48 -5.67
C ASN A 376 26.51 -0.30 -6.59
N LEU A 377 27.32 0.66 -6.17
CA LEU A 377 27.80 1.75 -7.01
C LEU A 377 28.61 1.21 -8.19
N GLU A 378 29.50 0.25 -7.93
CA GLU A 378 30.29 -0.39 -8.99
C GLU A 378 29.40 -1.19 -9.96
N LYS A 379 28.41 -1.93 -9.44
CA LYS A 379 27.42 -2.60 -10.30
C LYS A 379 26.63 -1.58 -11.14
N PHE A 380 26.30 -0.43 -10.57
CA PHE A 380 25.56 0.63 -11.23
C PHE A 380 26.38 1.30 -12.34
N LYS A 381 27.64 1.66 -12.07
CA LYS A 381 28.57 2.23 -13.06
C LYS A 381 28.82 1.30 -14.25
N ASN A 382 28.79 -0.02 -14.02
CA ASN A 382 28.90 -1.04 -15.07
C ASN A 382 27.66 -1.18 -15.97
N LEU A 383 26.53 -0.55 -15.63
CA LEU A 383 25.38 -0.48 -16.53
C LEU A 383 25.63 0.54 -17.66
N SER A 384 24.99 0.36 -18.82
CA SER A 384 25.00 1.41 -19.85
C SER A 384 24.35 2.69 -19.31
N LYS A 385 24.76 3.87 -19.79
CA LYS A 385 24.22 5.17 -19.34
C LYS A 385 22.70 5.24 -19.38
N GLU A 386 22.12 4.73 -20.46
CA GLU A 386 20.67 4.62 -20.64
C GLU A 386 20.02 3.76 -19.52
N ARG A 387 20.66 2.64 -19.15
CA ARG A 387 20.19 1.79 -18.04
C ARG A 387 20.39 2.44 -16.67
N GLN A 388 21.51 3.15 -16.45
CA GLN A 388 21.74 3.92 -15.23
C GLN A 388 20.60 4.92 -14.99
N ILE A 389 20.30 5.73 -16.02
CA ILE A 389 19.20 6.71 -15.98
C ILE A 389 17.85 6.01 -15.75
N SER A 390 17.53 4.97 -16.53
CA SER A 390 16.25 4.26 -16.43
C SER A 390 16.03 3.60 -15.07
N GLU A 391 17.04 2.91 -14.53
CA GLU A 391 16.93 2.20 -13.24
C GLU A 391 16.92 3.19 -12.06
N PHE A 392 17.74 4.24 -12.11
CA PHE A 392 17.69 5.29 -11.09
C PHE A 392 16.34 6.01 -11.10
N PHE A 393 15.82 6.39 -12.27
CA PHE A 393 14.50 7.02 -12.37
C PHE A 393 13.39 6.09 -11.84
N THR A 394 13.47 4.80 -12.15
CA THR A 394 12.54 3.79 -11.60
C THR A 394 12.58 3.78 -10.08
N SER A 395 13.78 3.74 -9.48
CA SER A 395 13.97 3.77 -8.02
C SER A 395 13.43 5.08 -7.41
N TYR A 396 13.74 6.21 -8.05
CA TYR A 396 13.29 7.53 -7.67
C TYR A 396 11.75 7.63 -7.63
N LEU A 397 11.05 7.15 -8.66
CA LEU A 397 9.58 7.26 -8.73
C LEU A 397 8.87 6.50 -7.60
N VAL A 398 9.45 5.39 -7.11
CA VAL A 398 8.77 4.50 -6.15
C VAL A 398 8.99 4.90 -4.69
N HIS A 399 10.14 5.50 -4.38
CA HIS A 399 10.60 5.82 -3.03
C HIS A 399 10.11 7.19 -2.58
N TYR A 400 9.89 7.37 -1.27
CA TYR A 400 9.60 8.70 -0.71
C TYR A 400 10.84 9.55 -0.44
N TYR A 401 12.03 8.95 -0.49
CA TYR A 401 13.31 9.68 -0.41
C TYR A 401 13.53 10.65 -1.57
N LYS A 402 12.77 10.49 -2.66
CA LYS A 402 12.79 11.38 -3.81
C LYS A 402 12.58 12.87 -3.49
N GLU A 403 11.87 13.16 -2.41
CA GLU A 403 11.60 14.53 -1.94
C GLU A 403 12.87 15.23 -1.44
N GLU A 404 13.90 14.47 -1.07
CA GLU A 404 15.17 14.96 -0.53
C GLU A 404 16.28 15.01 -1.61
N ILE A 405 15.96 14.64 -2.86
CA ILE A 405 16.96 14.45 -3.93
C ILE A 405 16.73 15.46 -5.07
N ASP A 406 17.81 16.15 -5.44
CA ASP A 406 17.85 16.92 -6.69
C ASP A 406 18.10 15.97 -7.88
N LEU A 407 17.02 15.52 -8.49
CA LEU A 407 17.06 14.60 -9.64
C LEU A 407 17.88 15.15 -10.82
N LYS A 408 17.81 16.47 -11.05
CA LYS A 408 18.54 17.12 -12.16
C LYS A 408 20.03 17.04 -11.94
N LYS A 409 20.47 17.32 -10.71
CA LYS A 409 21.88 17.19 -10.33
C LYS A 409 22.39 15.77 -10.51
N ILE A 410 21.67 14.76 -10.00
CA ILE A 410 22.11 13.36 -10.10
C ILE A 410 22.19 12.88 -11.56
N PHE A 411 21.24 13.26 -12.41
CA PHE A 411 21.30 12.88 -13.83
C PHE A 411 22.46 13.53 -14.56
N LYS A 412 22.79 14.79 -14.26
CA LYS A 412 24.01 15.40 -14.77
C LYS A 412 25.26 14.65 -14.32
N GLU A 413 25.34 14.25 -13.05
CA GLU A 413 26.47 13.50 -12.52
C GLU A 413 26.61 12.10 -13.15
N ILE A 414 25.48 11.45 -13.46
CA ILE A 414 25.45 10.19 -14.23
C ILE A 414 25.94 10.44 -15.67
N GLU A 415 25.48 11.47 -16.36
CA GLU A 415 25.90 11.77 -17.73
C GLU A 415 27.39 12.11 -17.83
N ASP A 416 27.92 12.87 -16.87
CA ASP A 416 29.31 13.34 -16.83
C ASP A 416 30.28 12.31 -16.21
N ASP A 417 29.84 11.09 -15.88
CA ASP A 417 30.65 10.06 -15.20
C ASP A 417 31.28 10.54 -13.86
N SER A 418 30.64 11.51 -13.21
CA SER A 418 31.20 12.20 -12.03
C SER A 418 30.57 11.78 -10.70
N LEU A 419 29.67 10.80 -10.74
CA LEU A 419 29.04 10.19 -9.56
C LEU A 419 30.06 9.34 -8.78
N ILE A 420 30.52 9.87 -7.64
CA ILE A 420 31.45 9.21 -6.71
C ILE A 420 30.85 9.13 -5.32
N GLU A 421 31.39 8.25 -4.48
CA GLU A 421 30.81 7.92 -3.18
C GLU A 421 30.71 9.13 -2.24
N GLU A 422 31.74 9.97 -2.21
CA GLU A 422 31.83 11.13 -1.33
C GLU A 422 30.84 12.24 -1.68
N ARG A 423 30.28 12.21 -2.90
CA ARG A 423 29.30 13.20 -3.37
C ARG A 423 27.84 12.75 -3.20
N CYS A 424 27.61 11.47 -2.93
CA CYS A 424 26.27 10.92 -2.78
C CYS A 424 25.78 11.09 -1.35
N ASP A 425 24.69 11.82 -1.16
CA ASP A 425 23.95 11.82 0.11
C ASP A 425 23.32 10.43 0.39
N TYR A 426 22.88 10.23 1.64
CA TYR A 426 22.34 8.94 2.08
C TYR A 426 21.07 8.53 1.32
N TYR A 427 20.27 9.48 0.83
CA TYR A 427 19.07 9.19 0.06
C TYR A 427 19.40 8.68 -1.35
N THR A 428 20.35 9.33 -2.00
CA THR A 428 20.89 8.92 -3.31
C THR A 428 21.52 7.53 -3.22
N LYS A 429 22.33 7.29 -2.16
CA LYS A 429 22.89 5.95 -1.90
C LYS A 429 21.80 4.90 -1.76
N GLU A 430 20.73 5.21 -1.01
CA GLU A 430 19.63 4.28 -0.79
C GLU A 430 18.83 3.99 -2.08
N LEU A 431 18.59 5.00 -2.93
CA LEU A 431 17.97 4.79 -4.23
C LEU A 431 18.81 3.87 -5.12
N ILE A 432 20.14 4.03 -5.13
CA ILE A 432 21.05 3.17 -5.90
C ILE A 432 21.06 1.75 -5.33
N ASN A 433 21.07 1.60 -4.00
CA ASN A 433 20.94 0.29 -3.36
C ASN A 433 19.64 -0.41 -3.75
N SER A 434 18.52 0.31 -3.71
CA SER A 434 17.19 -0.23 -4.07
C SER A 434 17.15 -0.76 -5.50
N ILE A 435 17.93 -0.26 -6.46
CA ILE A 435 18.00 -0.80 -7.83
C ILE A 435 18.29 -2.31 -7.82
N PHE A 436 19.23 -2.74 -6.96
CA PHE A 436 19.72 -4.12 -6.90
C PHE A 436 18.97 -5.01 -5.93
N GLU A 437 18.04 -4.45 -5.15
CA GLU A 437 17.14 -5.21 -4.29
C GLU A 437 16.16 -6.03 -5.14
N ARG A 438 16.02 -7.31 -4.79
CA ARG A 438 15.25 -8.30 -5.56
C ARG A 438 13.97 -8.67 -4.81
N ASN A 439 12.90 -8.85 -5.58
CA ASN A 439 11.66 -9.39 -5.05
C ASN A 439 11.88 -10.83 -4.59
N GLN A 440 11.56 -11.11 -3.33
CA GLN A 440 11.50 -12.49 -2.87
C GLN A 440 10.33 -13.19 -3.56
N LYS A 441 10.55 -14.43 -4.02
CA LYS A 441 9.47 -15.25 -4.58
C LYS A 441 8.54 -15.65 -3.44
N ILE A 442 7.30 -15.17 -3.49
CA ILE A 442 6.30 -15.50 -2.47
C ILE A 442 5.73 -16.89 -2.76
N ASP A 443 6.06 -17.87 -1.92
CA ASP A 443 5.37 -19.16 -1.87
C ASP A 443 4.30 -19.12 -0.78
N PHE A 444 3.03 -19.02 -1.19
CA PHE A 444 1.91 -18.95 -0.24
C PHE A 444 1.65 -20.25 0.50
N ASN A 445 2.11 -21.40 -0.01
CA ASN A 445 2.00 -22.67 0.72
C ASN A 445 3.00 -22.69 1.87
N SER A 446 4.22 -22.22 1.62
CA SER A 446 5.25 -22.17 2.65
C SER A 446 4.90 -21.20 3.79
N LEU A 447 4.08 -20.18 3.55
CA LEU A 447 3.57 -19.29 4.61
C LEU A 447 2.74 -20.02 5.67
N LEU A 448 2.13 -21.16 5.32
CA LEU A 448 1.31 -21.94 6.26
C LEU A 448 2.15 -22.90 7.10
N THR A 449 3.28 -23.37 6.57
CA THR A 449 4.12 -24.41 7.16
C THR A 449 5.42 -23.89 7.80
N ASN A 450 5.93 -22.76 7.32
CA ASN A 450 7.18 -22.20 7.81
C ASN A 450 6.91 -21.29 9.01
N VAL A 451 7.36 -21.73 10.18
CA VAL A 451 7.61 -20.83 11.31
C VAL A 451 8.94 -20.15 11.00
N GLN A 452 8.94 -18.84 10.77
CA GLN A 452 10.21 -18.10 10.74
C GLN A 452 10.70 -18.02 12.18
N GLU A 453 11.83 -18.65 12.47
CA GLU A 453 12.48 -18.46 13.77
C GLU A 453 12.73 -16.97 13.99
N PRO A 454 12.45 -16.44 15.20
CA PRO A 454 12.58 -15.03 15.49
C PRO A 454 14.06 -14.67 15.37
N LYS A 455 14.39 -13.87 14.36
CA LYS A 455 15.77 -13.45 14.12
C LYS A 455 16.14 -12.41 15.15
N ILE A 456 17.06 -12.76 16.05
CA ILE A 456 17.64 -11.80 16.98
C ILE A 456 18.60 -10.90 16.20
N HIS A 457 18.24 -9.63 16.11
CA HIS A 457 19.06 -8.62 15.47
C HIS A 457 19.99 -8.01 16.50
N THR A 458 21.28 -7.93 16.20
CA THR A 458 22.27 -7.19 16.97
C THR A 458 22.80 -6.02 16.16
N ASN A 459 23.43 -5.06 16.83
CA ASN A 459 24.14 -3.97 16.14
C ASN A 459 25.23 -4.46 15.17
N LYS A 460 25.69 -5.72 15.28
CA LYS A 460 26.69 -6.32 14.39
C LYS A 460 26.10 -6.99 13.14
N ASN A 461 24.88 -7.53 13.25
CA ASN A 461 24.28 -8.34 12.19
C ASN A 461 23.04 -7.71 11.51
N ILE A 462 22.57 -6.56 12.02
CA ILE A 462 21.39 -5.87 11.50
C ILE A 462 21.61 -5.43 10.05
N THR A 463 20.58 -5.62 9.22
CA THR A 463 20.50 -5.19 7.82
C THR A 463 19.13 -4.60 7.56
N PHE A 464 19.04 -3.53 6.78
CA PHE A 464 17.78 -2.86 6.45
C PHE A 464 17.44 -3.13 4.99
N THR A 465 16.63 -4.14 4.71
CA THR A 465 16.20 -4.45 3.34
C THR A 465 15.21 -3.41 2.82
N ASP A 466 15.01 -3.36 1.50
CA ASP A 466 13.97 -2.50 0.93
C ASP A 466 12.57 -2.96 1.40
N HIS A 467 11.69 -2.00 1.67
CA HIS A 467 10.36 -2.31 2.18
C HIS A 467 9.50 -2.95 1.07
N PRO A 468 8.74 -4.03 1.35
CA PRO A 468 7.95 -4.72 0.33
C PRO A 468 6.98 -3.81 -0.45
N PHE A 469 6.49 -2.75 0.20
CA PHE A 469 5.70 -1.70 -0.43
C PHE A 469 6.41 -1.05 -1.63
N TYR A 470 7.68 -0.66 -1.49
CA TYR A 470 8.45 -0.09 -2.60
C TYR A 470 8.74 -1.13 -3.68
N LEU A 471 8.97 -2.39 -3.31
CA LEU A 471 9.13 -3.49 -4.26
C LEU A 471 7.88 -3.70 -5.14
N GLY A 472 6.68 -3.66 -4.54
CA GLY A 472 5.41 -3.74 -5.27
C GLY A 472 5.22 -2.59 -6.25
N ARG A 473 5.60 -1.37 -5.84
CA ARG A 473 5.60 -0.18 -6.72
C ARG A 473 6.61 -0.29 -7.86
N LYS A 474 7.80 -0.80 -7.57
CA LYS A 474 8.88 -1.02 -8.55
C LYS A 474 8.42 -1.94 -9.68
N ASP A 475 7.70 -3.01 -9.37
CA ASP A 475 7.14 -3.91 -10.39
C ASP A 475 6.13 -3.22 -11.31
N VAL A 476 5.37 -2.28 -10.75
CA VAL A 476 4.41 -1.47 -11.51
C VAL A 476 5.14 -0.46 -12.41
N VAL A 477 6.05 0.35 -11.85
CA VAL A 477 6.79 1.37 -12.63
C VAL A 477 7.64 0.73 -13.74
N LYS A 478 8.26 -0.43 -13.48
CA LYS A 478 9.04 -1.16 -14.50
C LYS A 478 8.25 -1.49 -15.75
N LYS A 479 6.94 -1.69 -15.65
CA LYS A 479 6.08 -1.96 -16.82
C LYS A 479 5.91 -0.73 -17.70
N PHE A 480 5.82 0.46 -17.11
CA PHE A 480 5.83 1.71 -17.85
C PHE A 480 7.20 1.93 -18.50
N MET A 481 8.28 1.84 -17.73
CA MET A 481 9.65 2.04 -18.21
C MET A 481 10.06 1.07 -19.32
N LYS A 482 9.53 -0.15 -19.29
CA LYS A 482 9.73 -1.15 -20.35
C LYS A 482 9.17 -0.71 -21.71
N ASP A 483 8.01 -0.07 -21.71
CA ASP A 483 7.31 0.33 -22.93
C ASP A 483 7.65 1.75 -23.38
N LEU A 484 8.14 2.58 -22.44
CA LEU A 484 8.61 3.93 -22.71
C LEU A 484 9.76 3.88 -23.73
N ASN A 485 9.59 4.61 -24.84
CA ASN A 485 10.61 4.70 -25.87
C ASN A 485 11.93 5.20 -25.28
N LYS A 486 12.96 4.35 -25.30
CA LYS A 486 14.31 4.65 -24.81
C LYS A 486 14.93 5.89 -25.46
N LYS A 487 14.61 6.17 -26.73
CA LYS A 487 15.08 7.38 -27.43
C LYS A 487 14.50 8.67 -26.84
N ASN A 488 13.29 8.59 -26.28
CA ASN A 488 12.58 9.73 -25.71
C ASN A 488 12.62 9.71 -24.18
N LEU A 489 13.36 8.77 -23.55
CA LEU A 489 13.48 8.67 -22.10
C LEU A 489 14.10 9.96 -21.50
N LYS A 490 15.14 10.49 -22.15
CA LYS A 490 15.80 11.72 -21.72
C LYS A 490 14.84 12.91 -21.77
N GLU A 491 14.15 13.11 -22.89
CA GLU A 491 13.13 14.15 -23.04
C GLU A 491 12.01 14.01 -22.00
N PHE A 492 11.48 12.79 -21.81
CA PHE A 492 10.45 12.52 -20.80
C PHE A 492 10.89 12.98 -19.40
N ILE A 493 12.13 12.65 -19.05
CA ILE A 493 12.74 12.99 -17.76
C ILE A 493 12.95 14.50 -17.63
N GLU A 494 13.42 15.18 -18.68
CA GLU A 494 13.62 16.63 -18.69
C GLU A 494 12.28 17.36 -18.47
N ASN A 495 11.25 16.93 -19.19
CA ASN A 495 9.88 17.42 -19.03
C ASN A 495 9.37 17.14 -17.61
N TYR A 496 9.58 15.93 -17.09
CA TYR A 496 9.21 15.58 -15.71
C TYR A 496 9.94 16.45 -14.67
N ILE A 497 11.23 16.71 -14.83
CA ILE A 497 12.02 17.54 -13.91
C ILE A 497 11.46 18.97 -13.86
N SER A 498 11.01 19.50 -15.00
CA SER A 498 10.46 20.85 -15.13
C SER A 498 9.13 21.07 -14.39
N LEU A 499 8.43 19.98 -14.07
CA LEU A 499 7.16 20.03 -13.37
C LEU A 499 7.33 20.43 -11.89
N ASP A 500 6.32 21.12 -11.37
CA ASP A 500 6.19 21.33 -9.93
C ASP A 500 5.79 20.04 -9.17
N ALA A 501 5.78 20.10 -7.84
CA ALA A 501 5.48 18.95 -6.99
C ALA A 501 4.05 18.38 -7.17
N SER A 502 3.07 19.22 -7.48
CA SER A 502 1.68 18.81 -7.73
C SER A 502 1.56 18.08 -9.06
N GLN A 503 2.13 18.69 -10.12
CA GLN A 503 2.15 18.13 -11.46
C GLN A 503 2.91 16.79 -11.51
N LYS A 504 4.02 16.67 -10.78
CA LYS A 504 4.77 15.40 -10.63
C LYS A 504 3.89 14.29 -10.07
N LYS A 505 3.11 14.57 -9.02
CA LYS A 505 2.19 13.57 -8.43
C LYS A 505 1.17 13.07 -9.45
N ILE A 506 0.63 13.95 -10.30
CA ILE A 506 -0.31 13.58 -11.36
C ILE A 506 0.36 12.63 -12.37
N ILE A 507 1.57 12.97 -12.87
CA ILE A 507 2.31 12.09 -13.79
C ILE A 507 2.67 10.76 -13.15
N GLU A 508 3.14 10.76 -11.91
CA GLU A 508 3.43 9.55 -11.15
C GLU A 508 2.18 8.68 -10.98
N ARG A 509 1.02 9.28 -10.69
CA ARG A 509 -0.26 8.58 -10.60
C ARG A 509 -0.62 7.89 -11.92
N PHE A 510 -0.36 8.54 -13.06
CA PHE A 510 -0.52 7.93 -14.38
C PHE A 510 0.44 6.75 -14.58
N ILE A 511 1.73 6.92 -14.31
CA ILE A 511 2.77 5.88 -14.45
C ILE A 511 2.43 4.64 -13.61
N MET A 512 2.03 4.86 -12.35
CA MET A 512 1.66 3.79 -11.43
C MET A 512 0.42 3.05 -11.92
N ASN A 513 -0.62 3.74 -12.38
CA ASN A 513 -1.78 3.04 -12.91
C ASN A 513 -1.51 2.33 -14.24
N TYR A 514 -0.59 2.84 -15.05
CA TYR A 514 -0.19 2.18 -16.29
C TYR A 514 0.33 0.77 -16.00
N GLY A 515 1.22 0.63 -15.02
CA GLY A 515 1.74 -0.67 -14.61
C GLY A 515 0.71 -1.57 -13.92
N ARG A 516 -0.17 -1.00 -13.09
CA ARG A 516 -1.23 -1.74 -12.38
C ARG A 516 -2.18 -2.44 -13.35
N TYR A 517 -2.57 -1.72 -14.40
CA TYR A 517 -3.54 -2.20 -15.39
C TYR A 517 -2.90 -2.82 -16.64
N TYR A 518 -1.57 -2.94 -16.67
CA TYR A 518 -0.80 -3.46 -17.81
C TYR A 518 -1.30 -4.83 -18.28
N ASP A 519 -1.55 -5.74 -17.34
CA ASP A 519 -1.99 -7.11 -17.59
C ASP A 519 -3.50 -7.29 -17.34
N LEU A 520 -4.26 -6.19 -17.26
CA LEU A 520 -5.70 -6.26 -17.02
C LEU A 520 -6.36 -7.03 -18.18
N LYS A 521 -6.80 -8.24 -17.87
CA LYS A 521 -7.57 -9.13 -18.76
C LYS A 521 -9.03 -9.15 -18.31
N ASP A 522 -9.89 -9.79 -19.08
CA ASP A 522 -11.27 -10.09 -18.66
C ASP A 522 -12.17 -8.86 -18.40
N ILE A 523 -11.98 -7.83 -19.22
CA ILE A 523 -12.91 -6.70 -19.37
C ILE A 523 -13.71 -6.93 -20.66
N PRO A 524 -15.04 -6.95 -20.61
CA PRO A 524 -15.87 -6.99 -21.81
C PRO A 524 -15.48 -5.88 -22.80
N LYS A 525 -15.59 -6.16 -24.10
CA LYS A 525 -15.17 -5.22 -25.16
C LYS A 525 -15.92 -3.89 -25.06
N GLU A 526 -17.18 -3.95 -24.67
CA GLU A 526 -18.09 -2.82 -24.45
C GLU A 526 -17.57 -1.85 -23.39
N PHE A 527 -16.79 -2.36 -22.44
CA PHE A 527 -16.28 -1.62 -21.29
C PHE A 527 -14.78 -1.38 -21.36
N THR A 528 -14.12 -1.78 -22.45
CA THR A 528 -12.69 -1.55 -22.62
C THR A 528 -12.46 -0.10 -23.05
N PRO A 529 -11.75 0.72 -22.25
CA PRO A 529 -11.52 2.12 -22.60
C PRO A 529 -10.70 2.23 -23.89
N LYS A 530 -11.14 3.11 -24.78
CA LYS A 530 -10.35 3.54 -25.93
C LYS A 530 -9.44 4.68 -25.52
N VAL A 531 -8.29 4.81 -26.16
CA VAL A 531 -7.39 5.95 -25.95
C VAL A 531 -8.12 7.22 -26.40
N PRO A 532 -8.34 8.19 -25.50
CA PRO A 532 -8.90 9.50 -25.84
C PRO A 532 -8.01 10.25 -26.84
N LYS A 533 -8.61 11.14 -27.65
CA LYS A 533 -7.88 11.91 -28.68
C LYS A 533 -6.85 12.84 -28.04
N GLU A 534 -7.17 13.36 -26.87
CA GLU A 534 -6.42 14.29 -26.04
C GLU A 534 -5.05 13.72 -25.66
N ILE A 535 -4.95 12.41 -25.44
CA ILE A 535 -3.70 11.76 -25.00
C ILE A 535 -3.05 10.90 -26.10
N ASP A 536 -3.72 10.71 -27.24
CA ASP A 536 -3.21 9.86 -28.33
C ASP A 536 -1.83 10.32 -28.86
N PRO A 537 -1.53 11.64 -28.99
CA PRO A 537 -0.19 12.12 -29.34
C PRO A 537 0.88 11.68 -28.33
N PHE A 538 0.62 11.86 -27.03
CA PHE A 538 1.51 11.45 -25.95
C PHE A 538 1.78 9.93 -25.98
N VAL A 539 0.71 9.13 -26.09
CA VAL A 539 0.82 7.66 -26.17
C VAL A 539 1.66 7.21 -27.37
N LYS A 540 1.48 7.85 -28.54
CA LYS A 540 2.25 7.54 -29.75
C LYS A 540 3.71 7.96 -29.62
N LYS A 541 3.98 9.20 -29.16
CA LYS A 541 5.33 9.74 -28.98
C LYS A 541 6.19 8.83 -28.11
N TYR A 542 5.63 8.35 -27.01
CA TYR A 542 6.34 7.50 -26.04
C TYR A 542 6.17 6.00 -26.27
N THR A 543 5.54 5.60 -27.38
CA THR A 543 5.28 4.20 -27.77
C THR A 543 4.57 3.36 -26.70
N LEU A 544 3.75 4.01 -25.87
CA LEU A 544 3.05 3.36 -24.79
C LEU A 544 1.92 2.46 -25.32
N LYS A 545 1.60 1.40 -24.57
CA LYS A 545 0.47 0.53 -24.91
C LYS A 545 -0.84 1.25 -24.68
N ARG A 546 -1.67 1.23 -25.72
CA ARG A 546 -2.97 1.90 -25.77
C ARG A 546 -3.89 1.56 -24.60
N LYS A 547 -4.07 0.27 -24.28
CA LYS A 547 -5.01 -0.17 -23.22
C LYS A 547 -4.62 0.35 -21.84
N PRO A 548 -3.42 0.09 -21.29
CA PRO A 548 -3.04 0.63 -19.99
C PRO A 548 -2.98 2.16 -19.98
N SER A 549 -2.59 2.82 -21.08
CA SER A 549 -2.67 4.29 -21.17
C SER A 549 -4.10 4.80 -21.03
N ALA A 550 -5.06 4.19 -21.73
CA ALA A 550 -6.47 4.59 -21.66
C ALA A 550 -7.04 4.36 -20.26
N VAL A 551 -6.80 3.20 -19.65
CA VAL A 551 -7.29 2.91 -18.28
C VAL A 551 -6.68 3.88 -17.27
N SER A 552 -5.38 4.20 -17.41
CA SER A 552 -4.69 5.12 -16.49
C SER A 552 -5.20 6.56 -16.61
N PHE A 553 -5.60 6.98 -17.81
CA PHE A 553 -6.25 8.27 -18.00
C PHE A 553 -7.58 8.39 -17.27
N TYR A 554 -8.40 7.33 -17.29
CA TYR A 554 -9.69 7.33 -16.59
C TYR A 554 -9.59 7.12 -15.08
N VAL A 555 -8.38 7.03 -14.52
CA VAL A 555 -8.17 7.18 -13.07
C VAL A 555 -8.54 8.60 -12.65
N PHE A 556 -8.22 9.59 -13.49
CA PHE A 556 -8.52 10.99 -13.26
C PHE A 556 -9.99 11.30 -13.60
N GLU A 557 -10.60 12.19 -12.83
CA GLU A 557 -11.99 12.61 -12.94
C GLU A 557 -12.10 14.14 -12.92
N GLY A 558 -13.12 14.69 -13.60
CA GLY A 558 -13.39 16.14 -13.57
C GLY A 558 -12.18 17.00 -13.95
N GLU A 559 -11.90 17.99 -13.12
CA GLU A 559 -10.79 18.95 -13.29
C GLU A 559 -9.42 18.26 -13.31
N GLU A 560 -9.19 17.25 -12.47
CA GLU A 560 -7.92 16.50 -12.42
C GLU A 560 -7.58 15.85 -13.77
N ARG A 561 -8.59 15.44 -14.54
CA ARG A 561 -8.40 14.91 -15.89
C ARG A 561 -7.96 16.00 -16.87
N GLY A 562 -8.53 17.21 -16.74
CA GLY A 562 -8.13 18.37 -17.52
C GLY A 562 -6.68 18.77 -17.22
N GLU A 563 -6.33 18.85 -15.94
CA GLU A 563 -4.96 19.12 -15.48
C GLU A 563 -3.97 18.11 -16.05
N PHE A 564 -4.29 16.81 -16.04
CA PHE A 564 -3.43 15.80 -16.67
C PHE A 564 -3.20 16.08 -18.16
N VAL A 565 -4.25 16.46 -18.91
CA VAL A 565 -4.13 16.78 -20.34
C VAL A 565 -3.23 18.01 -20.57
N GLU A 566 -3.36 19.04 -19.73
CA GLU A 566 -2.51 20.23 -19.80
C GLU A 566 -1.05 19.90 -19.50
N ILE A 567 -0.78 19.11 -18.45
CA ILE A 567 0.57 18.71 -18.05
C ILE A 567 1.25 17.92 -19.16
N ILE A 568 0.57 16.91 -19.74
CA ILE A 568 1.16 16.11 -20.83
C ILE A 568 1.32 16.90 -22.14
N GLY A 569 0.70 18.08 -22.27
CA GLY A 569 0.96 19.00 -23.37
C GLY A 569 2.41 19.47 -23.43
N ASN A 570 3.11 19.43 -22.29
CA ASN A 570 4.54 19.71 -22.19
C ASN A 570 5.42 18.49 -22.55
N PHE A 571 4.83 17.32 -22.77
CA PHE A 571 5.55 16.05 -22.94
C PHE A 571 5.81 15.62 -24.36
#